data_AF-A0A6A5YNU5-F1
#
_entry.id   AF-A0A6A5YNU5-F1
#
_cell.length_a   1.000
_cell.length_b   1.000
_cell.length_c   1.000
_cell.angle_alpha   90.00
_cell.angle_beta   90.00
_cell.angle_gamma   90.00
#
_symmetry.space_group_name_H-M   'P 1'
#
loop_
_entity.id
_entity.type
_entity.pdbx_description
1 polymer ?
#
loop_
_entity_poly.entity_id
_entity_poly.type
_entity_poly.pdbx_seq_one_letter_code
_entity_poly.pdbx_strand_id
1 'polypeptide(L)'
;MAFSSFASTSKKKTFQFTRLIDNFTYTFHHTSGTEKSSVYTRSDTIDVKIIFDTKFGWSTWDAETGELTGRVWDVPEEQGEEPTEGIWVSRKGSKSYVYEMR
;
A
#
# COMPACT_ATOMS: atom_id res chain seq x y z
N MET A 1 29.93 -15.25 20.04
CA MET A 1 28.83 -15.42 19.08
C MET A 1 27.60 -14.80 19.69
N ALA A 2 27.08 -13.74 19.09
CA ALA A 2 25.81 -13.13 19.51
C ALA A 2 24.87 -13.21 18.31
N PHE A 3 23.86 -14.07 18.38
CA PHE A 3 22.75 -14.03 17.44
C PHE A 3 21.84 -12.89 17.89
N SER A 4 21.92 -11.77 17.15
CA SER A 4 20.95 -10.69 17.28
C SER A 4 19.57 -11.22 16.99
N SER A 5 18.68 -11.11 17.99
CA SER A 5 17.26 -11.34 17.87
C SER A 5 16.68 -10.42 16.81
N PHE A 6 16.37 -10.93 15.62
CA PHE A 6 15.46 -10.23 14.71
C PHE A 6 14.08 -10.29 15.35
N ALA A 7 13.64 -9.15 15.88
CA ALA A 7 12.24 -8.96 16.20
C ALA A 7 11.45 -9.19 14.90
N SER A 8 10.65 -10.25 14.87
CA SER A 8 9.65 -10.46 13.83
C SER A 8 8.62 -9.36 14.01
N THR A 9 8.80 -8.25 13.30
CA THR A 9 7.82 -7.18 13.24
C THR A 9 6.56 -7.79 12.65
N SER A 10 5.48 -7.77 13.43
CA SER A 10 4.18 -8.36 13.07
C SER A 10 3.74 -7.87 11.70
N LYS A 11 3.69 -8.78 10.72
CA LYS A 11 3.24 -8.45 9.37
C LYS A 11 1.82 -7.89 9.37
N LYS A 12 1.60 -6.69 8.82
CA LYS A 12 0.27 -6.13 8.60
C LYS A 12 -0.49 -7.07 7.68
N LYS A 13 -1.46 -7.80 8.24
CA LYS A 13 -2.27 -8.76 7.48
C LYS A 13 -3.35 -8.07 6.67
N THR A 14 -3.86 -6.95 7.19
CA THR A 14 -4.98 -6.19 6.64
C THR A 14 -4.83 -4.71 7.03
N PHE A 15 -5.27 -3.80 6.18
CA PHE A 15 -5.39 -2.37 6.47
C PHE A 15 -6.52 -1.74 5.63
N GLN A 16 -6.85 -0.50 5.92
CA GLN A 16 -7.95 0.22 5.29
C GLN A 16 -7.49 1.53 4.66
N PHE A 17 -8.11 1.90 3.54
CA PHE A 17 -8.01 3.21 2.90
C PHE A 17 -9.37 3.90 2.99
N THR A 18 -9.46 4.98 3.76
CA THR A 18 -10.69 5.77 3.87
C THR A 18 -10.56 7.04 3.04
N ARG A 19 -11.44 7.19 2.05
CA ARG A 19 -11.45 8.34 1.14
C ARG A 19 -11.96 9.58 1.86
N LEU A 20 -11.19 10.66 1.85
CA LEU A 20 -11.48 11.83 2.71
C LEU A 20 -12.70 12.64 2.29
N ILE A 21 -13.10 12.61 1.01
CA ILE A 21 -14.23 13.44 0.53
C ILE A 21 -15.61 12.90 0.96
N ASP A 22 -15.71 11.59 1.21
CA ASP A 22 -17.00 10.93 1.46
C ASP A 22 -16.93 9.75 2.45
N ASN A 23 -15.80 9.54 3.11
CA ASN A 23 -15.56 8.47 4.07
C ASN A 23 -15.79 7.05 3.52
N PHE A 24 -15.74 6.86 2.20
CA PHE A 24 -15.80 5.52 1.61
C PHE A 24 -14.51 4.75 1.91
N THR A 25 -14.63 3.56 2.49
CA THR A 25 -13.48 2.75 2.92
C THR A 25 -13.28 1.51 2.06
N TYR A 26 -12.04 1.28 1.63
CA TYR A 26 -11.60 0.03 1.02
C TYR A 26 -10.70 -0.73 2.00
N THR A 27 -10.87 -2.04 2.07
CA THR A 27 -9.99 -2.92 2.85
C THR A 27 -8.99 -3.59 1.90
N PHE A 28 -7.74 -3.75 2.36
CA PHE A 28 -6.69 -4.45 1.66
C PHE A 28 -6.19 -5.62 2.51
N HIS A 29 -5.90 -6.74 1.86
CA HIS A 29 -5.37 -7.95 2.50
C HIS A 29 -4.03 -8.33 1.93
N HIS A 30 -3.12 -8.75 2.79
CA HIS A 30 -1.89 -9.39 2.38
C HIS A 30 -2.19 -10.70 1.66
N THR A 31 -1.74 -10.84 0.41
CA THR A 31 -1.98 -12.05 -0.39
C THR A 31 -0.75 -12.93 -0.57
N SER A 32 0.44 -12.35 -0.70
CA SER A 32 1.66 -13.11 -1.02
C SER A 32 2.94 -12.31 -0.75
N GLY A 33 4.07 -13.02 -0.72
CA GLY A 33 5.40 -12.42 -0.53
C GLY A 33 5.74 -12.15 0.94
N THR A 34 6.88 -11.54 1.17
CA THR A 34 7.43 -11.13 2.47
C THR A 34 8.12 -9.78 2.36
N GLU A 35 8.02 -8.95 3.40
CA GLU A 35 8.67 -7.63 3.45
C GLU A 35 8.35 -6.80 2.19
N LYS A 36 9.35 -6.20 1.53
CA LYS A 36 9.20 -5.45 0.27
C LYS A 36 8.78 -6.28 -0.95
N SER A 37 8.72 -7.61 -0.84
CA SER A 37 8.08 -8.44 -1.88
C SER A 37 6.59 -8.70 -1.62
N SER A 38 6.04 -8.16 -0.52
CA SER A 38 4.64 -8.36 -0.15
C SER A 38 3.70 -7.71 -1.14
N VAL A 39 2.60 -8.41 -1.41
CA VAL A 39 1.49 -7.96 -2.26
C VAL A 39 0.25 -7.85 -1.40
N TYR A 40 -0.45 -6.72 -1.53
CA TYR A 40 -1.73 -6.49 -0.90
C TYR A 40 -2.80 -6.24 -1.96
N THR A 41 -3.92 -6.95 -1.90
CA THR A 41 -5.05 -6.76 -2.83
C THR A 41 -6.23 -6.15 -2.11
N ARG A 42 -6.99 -5.33 -2.83
CA ARG A 42 -8.26 -4.79 -2.31
C ARG A 42 -9.29 -5.93 -2.14
N SER A 43 -10.15 -5.83 -1.13
CA SER A 43 -11.12 -6.90 -0.82
C SER A 43 -12.23 -7.05 -1.86
N ASP A 44 -12.60 -5.97 -2.54
CA ASP A 44 -13.71 -5.93 -3.50
C ASP A 44 -13.29 -6.17 -4.94
N THR A 45 -11.98 -6.15 -5.24
CA THR A 45 -11.41 -6.51 -6.54
C THR A 45 -9.93 -6.88 -6.42
N ILE A 46 -9.49 -7.82 -7.26
CA ILE A 46 -8.09 -8.20 -7.42
C ILE A 46 -7.29 -7.24 -8.31
N ASP A 47 -7.97 -6.32 -8.98
CA ASP A 47 -7.38 -5.43 -10.00
C ASP A 47 -6.63 -4.25 -9.39
N VAL A 48 -6.73 -4.03 -8.07
CA VAL A 48 -6.01 -2.97 -7.37
C VAL A 48 -5.07 -3.60 -6.36
N LYS A 49 -3.77 -3.34 -6.54
CA LYS A 49 -2.70 -3.90 -5.71
C LYS A 49 -1.85 -2.82 -5.08
N ILE A 50 -1.35 -3.08 -3.88
CA ILE A 50 -0.25 -2.34 -3.27
C ILE A 50 0.98 -3.23 -3.26
N ILE A 51 2.06 -2.74 -3.85
CA ILE A 51 3.37 -3.40 -3.93
C ILE A 51 4.47 -2.38 -3.67
N PHE A 52 5.67 -2.86 -3.32
CA PHE A 52 6.85 -2.02 -3.29
C PHE A 52 7.49 -2.00 -4.68
N ASP A 53 7.63 -0.81 -5.25
CA ASP A 53 8.37 -0.56 -6.48
C ASP A 53 9.71 0.12 -6.17
N THR A 54 10.74 -0.18 -6.95
CA THR A 54 12.09 0.38 -6.71
C THR A 54 12.20 1.88 -6.98
N LYS A 55 11.32 2.44 -7.82
CA LYS A 55 11.30 3.86 -8.18
C LYS A 55 10.30 4.65 -7.36
N PHE A 56 9.17 4.04 -7.02
CA PHE A 56 8.04 4.71 -6.38
C PHE A 56 7.78 4.29 -4.94
N GLY A 57 8.51 3.27 -4.46
CA GLY A 57 8.29 2.69 -3.15
C GLY A 57 6.92 2.00 -3.05
N TRP A 58 6.34 1.98 -1.85
CA TRP A 58 4.98 1.48 -1.65
C TRP A 58 3.97 2.32 -2.43
N SER A 59 3.29 1.67 -3.38
CA SER A 59 2.45 2.33 -4.37
C SER A 59 1.27 1.46 -4.79
N THR A 60 0.20 2.10 -5.25
CA THR A 60 -1.00 1.44 -5.79
C THR A 60 -0.89 1.29 -7.30
N TRP A 61 -1.19 0.09 -7.79
CA TRP A 61 -1.11 -0.28 -9.19
C TRP A 61 -2.41 -0.94 -9.65
N ASP A 62 -2.77 -0.65 -10.89
CA ASP A 62 -3.80 -1.39 -11.61
C ASP A 62 -3.18 -2.69 -12.15
N ALA A 63 -3.74 -3.84 -11.76
CA ALA A 63 -3.15 -5.13 -12.06
C ALA A 63 -3.39 -5.59 -13.51
N GLU A 64 -4.40 -5.05 -14.18
CA GLU A 64 -4.72 -5.37 -15.58
C GLU A 64 -3.80 -4.59 -16.53
N THR A 65 -3.68 -3.29 -16.31
CA THR A 65 -2.93 -2.37 -17.18
C THR A 65 -1.47 -2.22 -16.77
N GLY A 66 -1.13 -2.53 -15.52
CA GLY A 66 0.20 -2.27 -14.95
C GLY A 66 0.47 -0.78 -14.72
N GLU A 67 -0.56 0.07 -14.69
CA GLU A 67 -0.40 1.50 -14.46
C GLU A 67 -0.27 1.85 -12.97
N LEU A 68 0.63 2.78 -12.67
CA LEU A 68 0.73 3.40 -11.35
C LEU A 68 -0.50 4.29 -11.12
N THR A 69 -1.34 3.92 -10.16
CA THR A 69 -2.59 4.63 -9.88
C THR A 69 -2.51 5.50 -8.64
N GLY A 70 -1.58 5.28 -7.71
CA GLY A 70 -1.45 6.15 -6.56
C GLY A 70 -0.27 5.86 -5.65
N ARG A 71 0.01 6.79 -4.72
CA ARG A 71 1.19 6.76 -3.86
C ARG A 71 0.91 7.45 -2.53
N VAL A 72 1.77 7.22 -1.55
CA VAL A 72 1.88 8.05 -0.34
C VAL A 72 2.10 9.51 -0.77
N TRP A 73 1.44 10.45 -0.11
CA TRP A 73 1.57 11.89 -0.38
C TRP A 73 2.93 12.40 0.11
N ASP A 74 3.20 12.25 1.41
CA ASP A 74 4.47 12.58 2.04
C ASP A 74 5.37 11.34 2.05
N VAL A 75 5.95 11.03 0.89
CA VAL A 75 6.82 9.84 0.73
C VAL A 75 8.04 9.97 1.64
N PRO A 76 8.25 9.08 2.62
CA PRO A 76 9.45 9.09 3.44
C PRO A 76 10.70 8.80 2.61
N GLU A 77 11.85 9.36 3.01
CA GLU A 77 13.15 9.06 2.37
C GLU A 77 13.46 7.56 2.42
N GLU A 78 13.19 6.92 3.55
CA GLU A 78 13.29 5.48 3.74
C GLU A 78 11.93 4.89 4.05
N GLN A 79 11.47 4.01 3.17
CA GLN A 79 10.27 3.21 3.42
C GLN A 79 10.65 1.82 3.93
N GLY A 80 9.92 1.38 4.95
CA GLY A 80 10.09 0.08 5.59
C GLY A 80 9.57 -1.09 4.76
N GLU A 81 9.46 -2.23 5.43
CA GLU A 81 9.02 -3.51 4.86
C GLU A 81 7.53 -3.61 4.59
N GLU A 82 6.75 -2.59 4.96
CA GLU A 82 5.30 -2.55 4.84
C GLU A 82 4.82 -1.21 4.31
N PRO A 83 3.63 -1.16 3.67
CA PRO A 83 3.02 0.09 3.24
C PRO A 83 2.98 1.14 4.36
N THR A 84 3.29 2.39 4.01
CA THR A 84 3.31 3.51 4.95
C THR A 84 1.89 3.95 5.28
N GLU A 85 1.55 4.03 6.58
CA GLU A 85 0.32 4.66 7.05
C GLU A 85 0.28 6.16 6.73
N GLY A 86 -0.92 6.74 6.74
CA GLY A 86 -1.10 8.18 6.51
C GLY A 86 -1.74 8.49 5.16
N ILE A 87 -1.39 9.63 4.56
CA ILE A 87 -2.11 10.16 3.41
C ILE A 87 -1.60 9.56 2.10
N TRP A 88 -2.55 9.08 1.29
CA TRP A 88 -2.32 8.55 -0.04
C TRP A 88 -3.15 9.31 -1.07
N VAL A 89 -2.60 9.51 -2.26
CA VAL A 89 -3.30 10.10 -3.39
C VAL A 89 -3.33 9.11 -4.54
N SER A 90 -4.52 8.86 -5.07
CA SER A 90 -4.72 8.01 -6.25
C SER A 90 -5.45 8.75 -7.36
N ARG A 91 -5.01 8.53 -8.59
CA ARG A 91 -5.64 8.97 -9.83
C ARG A 91 -6.57 7.88 -10.35
N LYS A 92 -7.79 8.26 -10.75
CA LYS A 92 -8.72 7.41 -11.49
C LYS A 92 -9.30 8.23 -12.65
N GLY A 93 -8.85 7.91 -13.87
CA GLY A 93 -9.14 8.70 -15.05
C GLY A 93 -8.61 10.14 -14.92
N SER A 94 -9.50 11.13 -15.03
CA SER A 94 -9.19 12.55 -14.89
C SER A 94 -9.28 13.09 -13.45
N LYS A 95 -9.65 12.24 -12.48
CA LYS A 95 -9.85 12.65 -11.08
C LYS A 95 -8.73 12.15 -10.18
N SER A 96 -8.43 12.91 -9.13
CA SER A 96 -7.61 12.50 -8.00
C SER A 96 -8.47 12.35 -6.76
N TYR A 97 -8.14 11.38 -5.92
CA TYR A 97 -8.79 11.14 -4.65
C TYR A 97 -7.72 11.00 -3.55
N VAL A 98 -8.01 11.58 -2.39
CA VAL A 98 -7.16 11.52 -1.21
C VAL A 98 -7.74 10.52 -0.23
N TYR A 99 -6.89 9.63 0.27
CA TYR A 99 -7.22 8.60 1.23
C TYR A 99 -6.33 8.73 2.46
N GLU A 100 -6.86 8.33 3.60
CA GLU A 100 -6.07 8.04 4.78
C GLU A 100 -5.97 6.52 4.94
N MET A 101 -4.75 6.01 5.00
CA MET A 101 -4.44 4.62 5.26
C MET A 101 -4.23 4.40 6.76
N ARG A 102 -4.95 3.41 7.32
CA ARG A 102 -4.84 2.96 8.71
C ARG A 102 -4.83 1.44 8.78
#